data_AF-A0A2P1PNT8-F1
#
_entry.id   AF-A0A2P1PNT8-F1
#
_cell.length_a   1.000
_cell.length_b   1.000
_cell.length_c   1.000
_cell.angle_alpha   90.00
_cell.angle_beta   90.00
_cell.angle_gamma   90.00
#
_symmetry.space_group_name_H-M   'P 1'
#
loop_
_entity.id
_entity.type
_entity.pdbx_description
1 polymer ?
#
loop_
_entity_poly.entity_id
_entity_poly.type
_entity_poly.pdbx_seq_one_letter_code
_entity_poly.pdbx_strand_id
1 'polypeptide(L)'
;MSQHQTLPALLESIGGASDFASQHIMPLTPIGLTVSGVGNIPLPISVETAEALIGVATPAQHGYKEETRFDPRVRDTFEIDCARIHFDETRWQPALQAALEKIAQSFGISPGCSLKAELHNMLIYRTGQFFLRHRDSEKLEGMIASLVVSLPSRFAGGETIVLHQGDAKTFRSDDKALSFAAFFADCRHEVKPVTSGHRVVLTYNLWLQGNAQASPIEPAKQQRLADHLRTYFAANKPPRWTGDEQIGPPDRLVYLLDHQYTQRGLEWNYLKGADSSRAVALRHAAETTGCDVALALVDVHEVWDCTERPYRSRRHGRRTRFSFDDDIDPEPDGESVIPSGKRMDENYEVTDLIDSEASIRHLVKIGKALPAMPVAIEPHELFCTKPTARMEPYESEYEPYTGNAGNTMDRWYSRAALVIWPQTRSFAMRAQVDPKWAIEEVLQSCTSNDPDMALALVRQVMPFWAAAIRRGEHADALAPTLKVAAAIKSPIAAMHLLSPFAITALDANMAEDCVACLDVYGLEWLCERLAGWRSERGLTPEDHLH
;
A
#
# COMPACT_ATOMS: atom_id res chain seq x y z
N MET A 1 15.25 -15.95 18.79
CA MET A 1 14.59 -15.35 17.61
C MET A 1 14.81 -13.86 17.67
N SER A 2 15.16 -13.22 16.56
CA SER A 2 15.33 -11.76 16.51
C SER A 2 13.98 -11.07 16.73
N GLN A 3 13.99 -9.79 17.15
CA GLN A 3 12.76 -9.01 17.31
C GLN A 3 11.94 -8.98 16.00
N HIS A 4 12.62 -8.89 14.85
CA HIS A 4 12.04 -8.97 13.49
C HIS A 4 11.32 -10.27 13.14
N GLN A 5 11.57 -11.37 13.86
CA GLN A 5 10.83 -12.62 13.67
C GLN A 5 9.67 -12.77 14.67
N THR A 6 9.80 -12.16 15.85
CA THR A 6 8.87 -12.39 16.95
C THR A 6 7.56 -11.62 16.78
N LEU A 7 7.62 -10.36 16.34
CA LEU A 7 6.43 -9.53 16.14
C LEU A 7 5.56 -10.01 14.97
N PRO A 8 6.12 -10.29 13.77
CA PRO A 8 5.31 -10.82 12.67
C PRO A 8 4.59 -12.11 13.02
N ALA A 9 5.26 -13.07 13.68
CA ALA A 9 4.63 -14.32 14.10
C ALA A 9 3.49 -14.12 15.11
N LEU A 10 3.65 -13.15 16.03
CA LEU A 10 2.59 -12.80 16.98
C LEU A 10 1.39 -12.17 16.27
N LEU A 11 1.63 -11.24 15.34
CA LEU A 11 0.58 -10.59 14.56
C LEU A 11 -0.12 -11.53 13.58
N GLU A 12 0.61 -12.50 13.02
CA GLU A 12 0.05 -13.58 12.21
C GLU A 12 -0.96 -14.40 13.02
N SER A 13 -0.67 -14.68 14.30
CA SER A 13 -1.59 -15.40 15.21
C SER A 13 -2.83 -14.61 15.67
N ILE A 14 -2.87 -13.30 15.43
CA ILE A 14 -3.98 -12.39 15.79
C ILE A 14 -4.92 -12.16 14.60
N GLY A 15 -4.39 -12.20 13.38
CA GLY A 15 -5.18 -12.24 12.16
C GLY A 15 -5.90 -13.58 12.09
N GLY A 16 -7.13 -13.67 12.62
CA GLY A 16 -7.98 -14.85 12.49
C GLY A 16 -8.14 -15.30 11.03
N ALA A 17 -8.74 -16.46 10.80
CA ALA A 17 -9.00 -16.98 9.45
C ALA A 17 -9.87 -16.00 8.65
N SER A 18 -9.22 -15.15 7.86
CA SER A 18 -9.83 -14.19 6.94
C SER A 18 -9.46 -14.61 5.53
N ASP A 19 -10.49 -14.80 4.72
CA ASP A 19 -10.36 -15.15 3.33
C ASP A 19 -10.42 -13.90 2.46
N PHE A 20 -9.46 -13.76 1.54
CA PHE A 20 -9.48 -12.68 0.56
C PHE A 20 -10.65 -12.77 -0.43
N ALA A 21 -11.22 -13.97 -0.57
CA ALA A 21 -12.38 -14.26 -1.38
C ALA A 21 -13.16 -15.46 -0.83
N SER A 22 -14.49 -15.40 -0.91
CA SER A 22 -15.41 -16.42 -0.39
C SER A 22 -16.49 -16.76 -1.40
N GLN A 23 -16.99 -18.00 -1.33
CA GLN A 23 -18.14 -18.44 -2.11
C GLN A 23 -19.16 -19.15 -1.24
N HIS A 24 -20.42 -18.77 -1.39
CA HIS A 24 -21.57 -19.38 -0.72
C HIS A 24 -22.63 -19.76 -1.75
N ILE A 25 -23.01 -21.04 -1.76
CA ILE A 25 -24.10 -21.54 -2.60
C ILE A 25 -25.35 -21.62 -1.74
N MET A 26 -26.44 -21.02 -2.20
CA MET A 26 -27.71 -20.97 -1.47
C MET A 26 -28.84 -21.54 -2.32
N PRO A 27 -29.78 -22.31 -1.71
CA PRO A 27 -30.94 -22.82 -2.43
C PRO A 27 -31.69 -21.70 -3.16
N LEU A 28 -32.20 -22.01 -4.35
CA LEU A 28 -33.00 -21.06 -5.11
C LEU A 28 -34.30 -20.74 -4.37
N THR A 29 -34.47 -19.47 -4.01
CA THR A 29 -35.72 -18.90 -3.53
C THR A 29 -36.33 -18.00 -4.61
N PRO A 30 -37.66 -17.81 -4.64
CA PRO A 30 -38.27 -16.88 -5.60
C PRO A 30 -37.80 -15.44 -5.31
N ILE A 31 -36.96 -14.86 -6.16
CA ILE A 31 -36.41 -13.50 -5.93
C ILE A 31 -37.23 -12.36 -6.58
N GLY A 32 -38.22 -12.69 -7.42
CA GLY A 32 -39.05 -11.68 -8.10
C GLY A 32 -38.28 -10.74 -9.02
N LEU A 33 -37.32 -11.26 -9.79
CA LEU A 33 -36.48 -10.47 -10.69
C LEU A 33 -37.26 -10.01 -11.92
N THR A 34 -37.27 -8.71 -12.18
CA THR A 34 -37.85 -8.08 -13.38
C THR A 34 -36.83 -7.18 -14.04
N VAL A 35 -36.74 -7.23 -15.37
CA VAL A 35 -35.85 -6.35 -16.16
C VAL A 35 -36.68 -5.51 -17.13
N SER A 36 -36.49 -4.18 -17.10
CA SER A 36 -37.19 -3.25 -17.98
C SER A 36 -36.89 -3.55 -19.44
N GLY A 37 -37.93 -3.89 -20.23
CA GLY A 37 -37.83 -4.28 -21.63
C GLY A 37 -37.91 -5.79 -21.88
N VAL A 38 -37.82 -6.62 -20.84
CA VAL A 38 -38.01 -8.09 -20.93
C VAL A 38 -39.19 -8.54 -20.07
N GLY A 39 -39.38 -7.94 -18.89
CA GLY A 39 -40.40 -8.33 -17.92
C GLY A 39 -39.86 -9.26 -16.84
N ASN A 40 -40.72 -10.14 -16.31
CA ASN A 40 -40.38 -11.07 -15.24
C ASN A 40 -39.39 -12.14 -15.75
N ILE A 41 -38.31 -12.35 -15.00
CA ILE A 41 -37.23 -13.28 -15.36
C ILE A 41 -37.39 -14.57 -14.53
N PRO A 42 -37.83 -15.68 -15.14
CA PRO A 42 -37.93 -16.97 -14.45
C PRO A 42 -36.54 -17.54 -14.15
N LEU A 43 -36.41 -18.20 -12.99
CA LEU A 43 -35.20 -18.91 -12.58
C LEU A 43 -35.48 -20.43 -12.47
N PRO A 44 -34.59 -21.31 -12.95
CA PRO A 44 -33.35 -21.04 -13.69
C PRO A 44 -33.57 -20.36 -15.05
N ILE A 45 -32.60 -19.54 -15.47
CA ILE A 45 -32.68 -18.76 -16.71
C ILE A 45 -32.55 -19.71 -17.91
N SER A 46 -33.53 -19.63 -18.80
CA SER A 46 -33.51 -20.36 -20.08
C SER A 46 -32.67 -19.63 -21.13
N VAL A 47 -32.30 -20.34 -22.20
CA VAL A 47 -31.56 -19.75 -23.33
C VAL A 47 -32.38 -18.61 -23.95
N GLU A 48 -33.69 -18.79 -24.14
CA GLU A 48 -34.58 -17.79 -24.71
C GLU A 48 -34.64 -16.52 -23.84
N THR A 49 -34.66 -16.70 -22.52
CA THR A 49 -34.66 -15.58 -21.57
C THR A 49 -33.31 -14.84 -21.59
N ALA A 50 -32.20 -15.57 -21.65
CA ALA A 50 -30.87 -14.98 -21.76
C ALA A 50 -30.69 -14.18 -23.07
N GLU A 51 -31.23 -14.68 -24.18
CA GLU A 51 -31.24 -13.97 -25.47
C GLU A 51 -32.12 -12.71 -25.44
N ALA A 52 -33.27 -12.76 -24.76
CA ALA A 52 -34.09 -11.58 -24.55
C ALA A 52 -33.37 -10.51 -23.70
N LEU A 53 -32.61 -10.93 -22.67
CA LEU A 53 -31.75 -10.04 -21.88
C LEU A 53 -30.65 -9.41 -22.75
N ILE A 54 -29.99 -10.19 -23.61
CA ILE A 54 -28.99 -9.67 -24.55
C ILE A 54 -29.61 -8.63 -25.49
N GLY A 55 -30.83 -8.86 -25.98
CA GLY A 55 -31.54 -7.94 -26.87
C GLY A 55 -31.78 -6.56 -26.27
N VAL A 56 -31.73 -6.43 -24.94
CA VAL A 56 -31.86 -5.15 -24.24
C VAL A 56 -30.56 -4.66 -23.59
N ALA A 57 -29.49 -5.45 -23.65
CA ALA A 57 -28.20 -5.15 -23.06
C ALA A 57 -27.32 -4.32 -24.02
N THR A 58 -26.27 -3.71 -23.48
CA THR A 58 -25.22 -3.04 -24.24
C THR A 58 -23.89 -3.77 -24.08
N PRO A 59 -22.98 -3.79 -25.07
CA PRO A 59 -21.64 -4.31 -24.87
C PRO A 59 -20.95 -3.58 -23.71
N ALA A 60 -20.37 -4.34 -22.78
CA ALA A 60 -19.76 -3.78 -21.59
C ALA A 60 -18.44 -3.08 -21.92
N GLN A 61 -18.21 -1.92 -21.32
CA GLN A 61 -16.98 -1.15 -21.47
C GLN A 61 -15.98 -1.50 -20.36
N HIS A 62 -14.68 -1.24 -20.53
CA HIS A 62 -13.69 -1.41 -19.45
C HIS A 62 -12.92 -0.10 -19.22
N GLY A 63 -12.47 0.11 -17.98
CA GLY A 63 -11.63 1.26 -17.64
C GLY A 63 -10.17 0.99 -18.02
N TYR A 64 -9.53 1.94 -18.69
CA TYR A 64 -8.09 1.98 -18.91
C TYR A 64 -7.56 3.34 -18.45
N LYS A 65 -6.88 3.37 -17.29
CA LYS A 65 -6.49 4.61 -16.60
C LYS A 65 -7.74 5.47 -16.31
N GLU A 66 -7.78 6.71 -16.79
CA GLU A 66 -8.92 7.63 -16.62
C GLU A 66 -9.98 7.50 -17.72
N GLU A 67 -9.77 6.62 -18.71
CA GLU A 67 -10.66 6.50 -19.87
C GLU A 67 -11.51 5.24 -19.84
N THR A 68 -12.79 5.37 -20.21
CA THR A 68 -13.66 4.21 -20.46
C THR A 68 -13.51 3.79 -21.92
N ARG A 69 -12.92 2.63 -22.18
CA ARG A 69 -12.64 2.14 -23.54
C ARG A 69 -13.37 0.82 -23.82
N PHE A 70 -13.72 0.61 -25.07
CA PHE A 70 -14.20 -0.68 -25.58
C PHE A 70 -13.02 -1.40 -26.26
N ASP A 71 -12.51 -2.47 -25.66
CA ASP A 71 -11.57 -3.39 -26.30
C ASP A 71 -12.07 -4.82 -26.06
N PRO A 72 -12.68 -5.46 -27.07
CA PRO A 72 -13.23 -6.81 -26.96
C PRO A 72 -12.14 -7.87 -26.76
N ARG A 73 -10.85 -7.52 -26.90
CA ARG A 73 -9.74 -8.41 -26.54
C ARG A 73 -9.49 -8.45 -25.04
N VAL A 74 -9.97 -7.46 -24.30
CA VAL A 74 -9.80 -7.33 -22.84
C VAL A 74 -11.06 -7.76 -22.10
N ARG A 75 -12.22 -7.26 -22.55
CA ARG A 75 -13.53 -7.55 -21.96
C ARG A 75 -14.55 -7.76 -23.08
N ASP A 76 -15.11 -8.96 -23.13
CA ASP A 76 -16.21 -9.29 -24.04
C ASP A 76 -17.37 -9.84 -23.21
N THR A 77 -18.38 -9.00 -22.96
CA THR A 77 -19.60 -9.35 -22.21
C THR A 77 -20.68 -8.31 -22.48
N PHE A 78 -21.95 -8.68 -22.27
CA PHE A 78 -23.08 -7.77 -22.31
C PHE A 78 -23.43 -7.27 -20.91
N GLU A 79 -23.88 -6.02 -20.81
CA GLU A 79 -24.20 -5.35 -19.56
C GLU A 79 -25.60 -4.72 -19.60
N ILE A 80 -26.33 -4.85 -18.50
CA ILE A 80 -27.58 -4.15 -18.23
C ILE A 80 -27.38 -3.30 -16.97
N ASP A 81 -27.65 -2.00 -17.10
CA ASP A 81 -27.55 -1.03 -16.02
C ASP A 81 -28.50 -1.33 -14.85
N CYS A 82 -28.05 -1.05 -13.62
CA CYS A 82 -28.83 -1.32 -12.40
C CYS A 82 -30.21 -0.64 -12.38
N ALA A 83 -30.38 0.53 -13.01
CA ALA A 83 -31.65 1.25 -13.06
C ALA A 83 -32.76 0.49 -13.80
N ARG A 84 -32.40 -0.55 -14.56
CA ARG A 84 -33.33 -1.39 -15.31
C ARG A 84 -33.68 -2.69 -14.61
N ILE A 85 -33.06 -2.97 -13.46
CA ILE A 85 -33.15 -4.24 -12.74
C ILE A 85 -33.96 -3.99 -11.47
N HIS A 86 -35.02 -4.77 -11.29
CA HIS A 86 -35.93 -4.64 -10.16
C HIS A 86 -36.13 -5.99 -9.49
N PHE A 87 -36.18 -5.99 -8.15
CA PHE A 87 -36.44 -7.19 -7.35
C PHE A 87 -37.72 -7.01 -6.53
N ASP A 88 -38.35 -8.14 -6.17
CA ASP A 88 -39.27 -8.15 -5.03
C ASP A 88 -38.43 -8.10 -3.75
N GLU A 89 -38.26 -6.89 -3.21
CA GLU A 89 -37.43 -6.62 -2.03
C GLU A 89 -37.81 -7.49 -0.83
N THR A 90 -39.09 -7.85 -0.70
CA THR A 90 -39.56 -8.70 0.42
C THR A 90 -39.00 -10.13 0.34
N ARG A 91 -38.59 -10.56 -0.86
CA ARG A 91 -38.03 -11.91 -1.10
C ARG A 91 -36.53 -11.90 -1.32
N TRP A 92 -36.00 -10.87 -1.99
CA TRP A 92 -34.59 -10.78 -2.31
C TRP A 92 -33.73 -10.40 -1.11
N GLN A 93 -34.15 -9.39 -0.33
CA GLN A 93 -33.35 -8.87 0.79
C GLN A 93 -32.99 -9.92 1.85
N PRO A 94 -33.88 -10.82 2.28
CA PRO A 94 -33.52 -11.86 3.24
C PRO A 94 -32.42 -12.81 2.73
N ALA A 95 -32.46 -13.18 1.44
CA ALA A 95 -31.47 -14.05 0.84
C ALA A 95 -30.11 -13.35 0.70
N LEU A 96 -30.13 -12.08 0.26
CA LEU A 96 -28.93 -11.25 0.15
C LEU A 96 -28.29 -11.02 1.52
N GLN A 97 -29.08 -10.65 2.53
CA GLN A 97 -28.60 -10.40 3.89
C GLN A 97 -27.96 -11.66 4.52
N ALA A 98 -28.59 -12.81 4.37
CA ALA A 98 -28.05 -14.09 4.85
C ALA A 98 -26.72 -14.45 4.14
N ALA A 99 -26.57 -14.11 2.86
CA ALA A 99 -25.30 -14.28 2.16
C ALA A 99 -24.24 -13.29 2.67
N LEU A 100 -24.60 -12.02 2.86
CA LEU A 100 -23.70 -10.98 3.36
C LEU A 100 -23.17 -11.28 4.76
N GLU A 101 -23.99 -11.86 5.64
CA GLU A 101 -23.55 -12.30 6.97
C GLU A 101 -22.47 -13.40 6.90
N LYS A 102 -22.66 -14.39 6.02
CA LYS A 102 -21.67 -15.44 5.79
C LYS A 102 -20.39 -14.91 5.15
N ILE A 103 -20.52 -13.98 4.20
CA ILE A 103 -19.37 -13.31 3.56
C ILE A 103 -18.61 -12.50 4.60
N ALA A 104 -19.30 -11.73 5.44
CA ALA A 104 -18.68 -10.95 6.51
C ALA A 104 -17.89 -11.82 7.48
N GLN A 105 -18.42 -13.00 7.85
CA GLN A 105 -17.72 -13.99 8.66
C GLN A 105 -16.47 -14.53 7.94
N SER A 106 -16.58 -14.91 6.67
CA SER A 106 -15.43 -15.40 5.88
C SER A 106 -14.35 -14.35 5.70
N PHE A 107 -14.73 -13.08 5.53
CA PHE A 107 -13.80 -11.96 5.40
C PHE A 107 -13.18 -11.56 6.74
N GLY A 108 -13.67 -12.07 7.87
CA GLY A 108 -13.21 -11.66 9.20
C GLY A 108 -13.57 -10.22 9.53
N ILE A 109 -14.73 -9.73 9.05
CA ILE A 109 -15.23 -8.40 9.37
C ILE A 109 -15.44 -8.28 10.88
N SER A 110 -14.94 -7.20 11.47
CA SER A 110 -14.96 -6.99 12.91
C SER A 110 -16.40 -6.94 13.47
N PRO A 111 -16.62 -7.43 14.70
CA PRO A 111 -17.88 -7.23 15.40
C PRO A 111 -18.25 -5.74 15.46
N GLY A 112 -19.52 -5.43 15.23
CA GLY A 112 -20.00 -4.04 15.14
C GLY A 112 -19.96 -3.43 13.73
N CYS A 113 -19.37 -4.13 12.76
CA CYS A 113 -19.47 -3.79 11.34
C CYS A 113 -20.38 -4.79 10.58
N SER A 114 -21.00 -4.32 9.52
CA SER A 114 -21.77 -5.15 8.57
C SER A 114 -21.46 -4.76 7.13
N LEU A 115 -21.75 -5.68 6.20
CA LEU A 115 -21.64 -5.41 4.78
C LEU A 115 -22.97 -4.86 4.25
N LYS A 116 -22.91 -3.77 3.49
CA LYS A 116 -24.01 -3.29 2.66
C LYS A 116 -23.68 -3.56 1.20
N ALA A 117 -24.62 -4.15 0.47
CA ALA A 117 -24.49 -4.39 -0.96
C ALA A 117 -25.31 -3.37 -1.76
N GLU A 118 -24.72 -2.85 -2.83
CA GLU A 118 -25.36 -1.96 -3.78
C GLU A 118 -25.23 -2.55 -5.19
N LEU A 119 -26.35 -2.74 -5.88
CA LEU A 119 -26.34 -3.33 -7.21
C LEU A 119 -25.62 -2.40 -8.19
N HIS A 120 -24.63 -2.93 -8.88
CA HIS A 120 -23.89 -2.18 -9.89
C HIS A 120 -24.44 -2.45 -11.30
N ASN A 121 -24.51 -3.71 -11.72
CA ASN A 121 -25.05 -4.09 -13.03
C ASN A 121 -25.42 -5.59 -13.09
N MET A 122 -26.01 -5.99 -14.22
CA MET A 122 -26.10 -7.40 -14.64
C MET A 122 -25.18 -7.63 -15.84
N LEU A 123 -24.43 -8.72 -15.80
CA LEU A 123 -23.58 -9.16 -16.90
C LEU A 123 -24.07 -10.48 -17.49
N ILE A 124 -24.11 -10.54 -18.82
CA ILE A 124 -24.46 -11.73 -19.59
C ILE A 124 -23.27 -12.13 -20.44
N TYR A 125 -22.81 -13.36 -20.26
CA TYR A 125 -21.74 -13.97 -21.04
C TYR A 125 -22.32 -15.08 -21.91
N ARG A 126 -22.11 -14.97 -23.21
CA ARG A 126 -22.39 -15.98 -24.22
C ARG A 126 -21.18 -16.87 -24.44
N THR A 127 -21.34 -17.98 -25.17
CA THR A 127 -20.23 -18.82 -25.60
C THR A 127 -19.12 -17.99 -26.28
N GLY A 128 -17.87 -18.18 -25.83
CA GLY A 128 -16.68 -17.46 -26.28
C GLY A 128 -16.34 -16.22 -25.45
N GLN A 129 -17.32 -15.61 -24.76
CA GLN A 129 -17.14 -14.38 -23.99
C GLN A 129 -16.37 -14.59 -22.70
N PHE A 130 -15.59 -13.59 -22.30
CA PHE A 130 -14.63 -13.65 -21.18
C PHE A 130 -14.34 -12.26 -20.60
N PHE A 131 -13.62 -12.24 -19.48
CA PHE A 131 -13.00 -11.02 -18.97
C PHE A 131 -11.59 -11.33 -18.51
N LEU A 132 -10.59 -10.72 -19.16
CA LEU A 132 -9.19 -10.90 -18.78
C LEU A 132 -8.91 -10.42 -17.36
N ARG A 133 -7.78 -10.90 -16.83
CA ARG A 133 -7.28 -10.56 -15.51
C ARG A 133 -7.17 -9.05 -15.32
N HIS A 134 -7.98 -8.51 -14.43
CA HIS A 134 -8.00 -7.11 -14.07
C HIS A 134 -8.17 -6.96 -12.56
N ARG A 135 -8.02 -5.75 -12.06
CA ARG A 135 -8.39 -5.38 -10.70
C ARG A 135 -9.58 -4.43 -10.81
N ASP A 136 -10.57 -4.58 -9.95
CA ASP A 136 -11.58 -3.55 -9.84
C ASP A 136 -10.88 -2.27 -9.38
N SER A 137 -11.00 -1.20 -10.15
CA SER A 137 -10.73 0.12 -9.60
C SER A 137 -11.67 0.29 -8.40
N GLU A 138 -11.20 0.82 -7.28
CA GLU A 138 -12.06 1.36 -6.22
C GLU A 138 -12.81 2.56 -6.85
N LYS A 139 -13.79 2.28 -7.72
CA LYS A 139 -14.47 3.27 -8.58
C LYS A 139 -15.29 4.25 -7.75
N LEU A 140 -15.59 3.89 -6.51
CA LEU A 140 -16.41 4.64 -5.58
C LEU A 140 -15.73 4.63 -4.21
N GLU A 141 -15.63 5.81 -3.60
CA GLU A 141 -14.91 6.05 -2.35
C GLU A 141 -15.54 5.28 -1.17
N GLY A 142 -14.83 4.29 -0.62
CA GLY A 142 -15.27 3.49 0.54
C GLY A 142 -15.75 2.07 0.20
N MET A 143 -15.74 1.67 -1.07
CA MET A 143 -16.00 0.28 -1.48
C MET A 143 -14.85 -0.62 -1.03
N ILE A 144 -15.16 -1.69 -0.30
CA ILE A 144 -14.14 -2.61 0.23
C ILE A 144 -14.02 -3.91 -0.58
N ALA A 145 -15.09 -4.32 -1.27
CA ALA A 145 -15.17 -5.59 -1.96
C ALA A 145 -16.22 -5.58 -3.08
N SER A 146 -16.13 -6.57 -3.96
CA SER A 146 -17.12 -6.87 -5.01
C SER A 146 -17.86 -8.16 -4.67
N LEU A 147 -19.16 -8.22 -4.95
CA LEU A 147 -19.97 -9.42 -4.87
C LEU A 147 -20.57 -9.75 -6.24
N VAL A 148 -20.32 -10.97 -6.71
CA VAL A 148 -20.88 -11.55 -7.93
C VAL A 148 -21.91 -12.60 -7.54
N VAL A 149 -23.18 -12.34 -7.83
CA VAL A 149 -24.28 -13.30 -7.66
C VAL A 149 -24.55 -13.95 -9.00
N SER A 150 -24.19 -15.22 -9.15
CA SER A 150 -24.55 -15.99 -10.33
C SER A 150 -25.98 -16.48 -10.23
N LEU A 151 -26.80 -16.11 -11.23
CA LEU A 151 -28.16 -16.60 -11.35
C LEU A 151 -28.14 -18.01 -11.96
N PRO A 152 -28.96 -18.94 -11.46
CA PRO A 152 -28.97 -20.32 -11.93
C PRO A 152 -29.31 -20.35 -13.43
N SER A 153 -28.41 -20.93 -14.21
CA SER A 153 -28.49 -21.05 -15.66
C SER A 153 -27.63 -22.22 -16.10
N ARG A 154 -27.99 -22.87 -17.22
CA ARG A 154 -27.19 -23.98 -17.76
C ARG A 154 -26.07 -23.41 -18.64
N PHE A 155 -24.82 -23.54 -18.18
CA PHE A 155 -23.63 -23.16 -18.94
C PHE A 155 -22.41 -24.01 -18.54
N ALA A 156 -21.35 -23.96 -19.35
CA ALA A 156 -20.04 -24.55 -19.03
C ALA A 156 -18.90 -23.54 -19.28
N GLY A 157 -17.75 -23.74 -18.61
CA GLY A 157 -16.69 -22.73 -18.54
C GLY A 157 -17.11 -21.54 -17.68
N GLY A 158 -16.58 -20.34 -17.95
CA GLY A 158 -17.02 -19.14 -17.24
C GLY A 158 -16.55 -19.05 -15.78
N GLU A 159 -15.57 -19.86 -15.36
CA GLU A 159 -15.07 -19.84 -13.99
C GLU A 159 -14.47 -18.48 -13.65
N THR A 160 -14.76 -17.99 -12.44
CA THR A 160 -14.15 -16.76 -11.92
C THR A 160 -12.93 -17.14 -11.09
N ILE A 161 -11.76 -16.66 -11.49
CA ILE A 161 -10.51 -16.87 -10.74
C ILE A 161 -10.16 -15.57 -10.06
N VAL A 162 -10.02 -15.60 -8.74
CA VAL A 162 -9.60 -14.45 -7.92
C VAL A 162 -8.21 -14.72 -7.38
N LEU A 163 -7.32 -13.74 -7.54
CA LEU A 163 -5.93 -13.78 -7.10
C LEU A 163 -5.67 -12.67 -6.09
N HIS A 164 -4.96 -13.01 -5.02
CA HIS A 164 -4.50 -12.05 -4.01
C HIS A 164 -3.17 -12.52 -3.44
N GLN A 165 -2.14 -11.69 -3.55
CA GLN A 165 -0.83 -11.90 -2.90
C GLN A 165 -0.15 -13.25 -3.22
N GLY A 166 -0.26 -13.71 -4.46
CA GLY A 166 0.25 -15.00 -4.92
C GLY A 166 -0.69 -16.19 -4.72
N ASP A 167 -1.76 -16.04 -3.93
CA ASP A 167 -2.79 -17.06 -3.76
C ASP A 167 -3.90 -16.93 -4.82
N ALA A 168 -4.55 -18.05 -5.17
CA ALA A 168 -5.64 -18.06 -6.13
C ALA A 168 -6.81 -18.93 -5.66
N LYS A 169 -8.05 -18.43 -5.84
CA LYS A 169 -9.30 -19.17 -5.62
C LYS A 169 -10.12 -19.20 -6.92
N THR A 170 -10.65 -20.36 -7.26
CA THR A 170 -11.51 -20.56 -8.43
C THR A 170 -12.93 -20.81 -7.99
N PHE A 171 -13.87 -19.99 -8.48
CA PHE A 171 -15.29 -20.08 -8.19
C PHE A 171 -16.06 -20.62 -9.39
N ARG A 172 -16.94 -21.59 -9.11
CA ARG A 172 -17.83 -22.23 -10.08
C ARG A 172 -19.27 -22.02 -9.66
N SER A 173 -20.11 -21.55 -10.57
CA SER A 173 -21.52 -21.34 -10.30
C SER A 173 -22.31 -22.64 -10.39
N ASP A 174 -23.41 -22.72 -9.65
CA ASP A 174 -24.37 -23.82 -9.69
C ASP A 174 -25.51 -23.53 -10.69
N ASP A 175 -26.02 -24.56 -11.38
CA ASP A 175 -27.07 -24.41 -12.41
C ASP A 175 -28.49 -24.38 -11.84
N LYS A 176 -28.66 -24.68 -10.55
CA LYS A 176 -29.94 -24.79 -9.83
C LYS A 176 -30.03 -23.90 -8.59
N ALA A 177 -28.91 -23.38 -8.12
CA ALA A 177 -28.80 -22.58 -6.91
C ALA A 177 -28.19 -21.20 -7.20
N LEU A 178 -28.41 -20.26 -6.28
CA LEU A 178 -27.74 -18.96 -6.32
C LEU A 178 -26.32 -19.13 -5.80
N SER A 179 -25.33 -18.63 -6.56
CA SER A 179 -23.93 -18.68 -6.16
C SER A 179 -23.42 -17.27 -5.88
N PHE A 180 -23.08 -16.99 -4.62
CA PHE A 180 -22.55 -15.71 -4.17
C PHE A 180 -21.04 -15.85 -4.08
N ALA A 181 -20.28 -15.14 -4.93
CA ALA A 181 -18.83 -15.07 -4.86
C ALA A 181 -18.41 -13.64 -4.53
N ALA A 182 -17.72 -13.43 -3.41
CA ALA A 182 -17.26 -12.12 -2.99
C ALA A 182 -15.74 -12.11 -2.84
N PHE A 183 -15.11 -10.97 -3.16
CA PHE A 183 -13.67 -10.76 -3.03
C PHE A 183 -13.35 -9.29 -2.75
N PHE A 184 -12.27 -8.99 -2.04
CA PHE A 184 -11.86 -7.61 -1.77
C PHE A 184 -11.51 -6.86 -3.06
N ALA A 185 -11.72 -5.54 -3.06
CA ALA A 185 -11.50 -4.70 -4.24
C ALA A 185 -10.03 -4.67 -4.70
N ASP A 186 -9.08 -4.95 -3.79
CA ASP A 186 -7.66 -5.06 -4.12
C ASP A 186 -7.28 -6.41 -4.75
N CYS A 187 -8.20 -7.38 -4.82
CA CYS A 187 -7.99 -8.64 -5.49
C CYS A 187 -8.06 -8.47 -7.01
N ARG A 188 -7.17 -9.19 -7.72
CA ARG A 188 -7.29 -9.35 -9.16
C ARG A 188 -8.24 -10.49 -9.48
N HIS A 189 -8.96 -10.38 -10.57
CA HIS A 189 -9.82 -11.45 -11.00
C HIS A 189 -9.96 -11.52 -12.53
N GLU A 190 -10.27 -12.72 -13.00
CA GLU A 190 -10.59 -13.01 -14.39
C GLU A 190 -11.81 -13.92 -14.48
N VAL A 191 -12.52 -13.83 -15.61
CA VAL A 191 -13.59 -14.76 -15.97
C VAL A 191 -13.11 -15.54 -17.19
N LYS A 192 -12.93 -16.86 -17.02
CA LYS A 192 -12.55 -17.75 -18.13
C LYS A 192 -13.64 -17.77 -19.22
N PRO A 193 -13.29 -18.09 -20.47
CA PRO A 193 -14.27 -18.16 -21.55
C PRO A 193 -15.42 -19.12 -21.22
N VAL A 194 -16.65 -18.69 -21.49
CA VAL A 194 -17.82 -19.58 -21.47
C VAL A 194 -17.72 -20.52 -22.68
N THR A 195 -17.78 -21.82 -22.47
CA THR A 195 -17.62 -22.83 -23.53
C THR A 195 -18.95 -23.34 -24.08
N SER A 196 -20.05 -23.20 -23.31
CA SER A 196 -21.41 -23.44 -23.78
C SER A 196 -22.45 -22.71 -22.92
N GLY A 197 -23.60 -22.40 -23.51
CA GLY A 197 -24.72 -21.74 -22.81
C GLY A 197 -24.48 -20.27 -22.50
N HIS A 198 -25.17 -19.78 -21.47
CA HIS A 198 -25.17 -18.38 -21.04
C HIS A 198 -24.95 -18.29 -19.55
N ARG A 199 -23.93 -17.55 -19.14
CA ARG A 199 -23.68 -17.21 -17.74
C ARG A 199 -24.24 -15.83 -17.46
N VAL A 200 -25.23 -15.76 -16.56
CA VAL A 200 -25.86 -14.50 -16.15
C VAL A 200 -25.52 -14.21 -14.70
N VAL A 201 -24.96 -13.04 -14.43
CA VAL A 201 -24.56 -12.64 -13.07
C VAL A 201 -25.01 -11.22 -12.75
N LEU A 202 -25.27 -10.97 -11.47
CA LEU A 202 -25.43 -9.63 -10.90
C LEU A 202 -24.13 -9.25 -10.20
N THR A 203 -23.66 -8.03 -10.39
CA THR A 203 -22.50 -7.50 -9.66
C THR A 203 -22.96 -6.45 -8.66
N TYR A 204 -22.38 -6.49 -7.47
CA TYR A 204 -22.66 -5.59 -6.37
C TYR A 204 -21.37 -4.99 -5.83
N ASN A 205 -21.40 -3.72 -5.50
CA ASN A 205 -20.37 -3.07 -4.70
C ASN A 205 -20.66 -3.31 -3.22
N LEU A 206 -19.66 -3.74 -2.46
CA LEU A 206 -19.78 -3.97 -1.02
C LEU A 206 -19.12 -2.86 -0.23
N TRP A 207 -19.88 -2.36 0.73
CA TRP A 207 -19.53 -1.27 1.63
C TRP A 207 -19.47 -1.80 3.06
N LEU A 208 -18.55 -1.26 3.85
CA LEU A 208 -18.55 -1.52 5.28
C LEU A 208 -19.42 -0.46 5.98
N GLN A 209 -20.30 -0.91 6.86
CA GLN A 209 -21.10 -0.02 7.71
C GLN A 209 -20.86 -0.35 9.17
N GLY A 210 -20.94 0.67 10.03
CA GLY A 210 -20.71 0.53 11.47
C GLY A 210 -19.30 0.92 11.88
N ASN A 211 -18.98 0.68 13.15
CA ASN A 211 -17.69 1.00 13.74
C ASN A 211 -17.05 -0.28 14.23
N ALA A 212 -15.80 -0.52 13.82
CA ALA A 212 -15.06 -1.70 14.22
C ALA A 212 -14.91 -1.71 15.74
N GLN A 213 -15.49 -2.72 16.40
CA GLN A 213 -15.23 -2.96 17.80
C GLN A 213 -13.99 -3.81 17.97
N ALA A 214 -13.27 -3.58 19.06
CA ALA A 214 -12.14 -4.43 19.38
C ALA A 214 -12.64 -5.86 19.59
N SER A 215 -12.22 -6.76 18.72
CA SER A 215 -12.40 -8.19 18.99
C SER A 215 -11.62 -8.54 20.25
N PRO A 216 -12.15 -9.37 21.16
CA PRO A 216 -11.42 -9.76 22.36
C PRO A 216 -10.12 -10.46 21.97
N ILE A 217 -9.00 -9.77 22.14
CA ILE A 217 -7.68 -10.36 21.98
C ILE A 217 -7.37 -11.07 23.30
N GLU A 218 -6.82 -12.29 23.22
CA GLU A 218 -6.34 -13.00 24.39
C GLU A 218 -5.39 -12.09 25.21
N PRO A 219 -5.65 -11.86 26.52
CA PRO A 219 -4.84 -10.96 27.33
C PRO A 219 -3.34 -11.27 27.29
N ALA A 220 -2.98 -12.55 27.17
CA ALA A 220 -1.58 -12.98 27.02
C ALA A 220 -0.95 -12.48 25.70
N LYS A 221 -1.67 -12.52 24.57
CA LYS A 221 -1.19 -11.98 23.29
C LYS A 221 -1.05 -10.47 23.35
N GLN A 222 -2.03 -9.80 23.96
CA GLN A 222 -2.00 -8.35 24.14
C GLN A 222 -0.81 -7.89 25.00
N GLN A 223 -0.54 -8.61 26.09
CA GLN A 223 0.61 -8.34 26.96
C GLN A 223 1.93 -8.54 26.21
N ARG A 224 2.05 -9.63 25.44
CA ARG A 224 3.25 -9.90 24.62
C ARG A 224 3.50 -8.81 23.57
N LEU A 225 2.45 -8.25 22.97
CA LEU A 225 2.59 -7.10 22.06
C LEU A 225 3.12 -5.87 22.80
N ALA A 226 2.55 -5.54 23.96
CA ALA A 226 3.00 -4.41 24.77
C ALA A 226 4.46 -4.58 25.22
N ASP A 227 4.85 -5.78 25.66
CA ASP A 227 6.23 -6.08 26.06
C ASP A 227 7.20 -6.01 24.88
N HIS A 228 6.75 -6.41 23.69
CA HIS A 228 7.55 -6.25 22.47
C HIS A 228 7.79 -4.77 22.16
N LEU A 229 6.75 -3.93 22.17
CA LEU A 229 6.90 -2.48 21.94
C LEU A 229 7.84 -1.83 22.96
N ARG A 230 7.71 -2.16 24.26
CA ARG A 230 8.62 -1.66 25.30
C ARG A 230 10.07 -2.08 25.04
N THR A 231 10.27 -3.34 24.67
CA THR A 231 11.63 -3.87 24.43
C THR A 231 12.23 -3.25 23.18
N TYR A 232 11.44 -3.07 22.12
CA TYR A 232 11.88 -2.47 20.86
C TYR A 232 12.32 -1.02 21.07
N PHE A 233 11.49 -0.19 21.72
CA PHE A 233 11.81 1.22 21.96
C PHE A 233 12.81 1.47 23.11
N ALA A 234 13.19 0.43 23.86
CA ALA A 234 14.25 0.51 24.86
C ALA A 234 15.60 -0.02 24.33
N ALA A 235 15.60 -0.82 23.28
CA ALA A 235 16.82 -1.36 22.67
C ALA A 235 17.52 -0.29 21.84
N ASN A 236 18.84 -0.38 21.71
CA ASN A 236 19.58 0.44 20.75
C ASN A 236 19.33 -0.05 19.33
N LYS A 237 19.37 0.88 18.37
CA LYS A 237 19.36 0.56 16.94
C LYS A 237 20.48 -0.44 16.61
N PRO A 238 20.21 -1.44 15.76
CA PRO A 238 21.25 -2.32 15.28
C PRO A 238 22.25 -1.54 14.38
N PRO A 239 23.55 -1.87 14.41
CA PRO A 239 24.53 -1.24 13.54
C PRO A 239 24.23 -1.59 12.08
N ARG A 240 24.34 -0.62 11.16
CA ARG A 240 24.10 -0.84 9.72
C ARG A 240 25.31 -1.47 9.02
N TRP A 241 26.52 -1.22 9.52
CA TRP A 241 27.76 -1.84 9.04
C TRP A 241 28.77 -2.01 10.19
N THR A 242 29.85 -2.74 9.95
CA THR A 242 30.93 -2.92 10.94
C THR A 242 31.59 -1.58 11.26
N GLY A 243 31.45 -1.13 12.51
CA GLY A 243 31.94 0.18 12.97
C GLY A 243 30.88 1.29 12.97
N ASP A 244 29.61 0.98 12.68
CA ASP A 244 28.51 1.91 12.86
C ASP A 244 28.16 2.05 14.36
N GLU A 245 28.49 3.21 14.93
CA GLU A 245 28.20 3.55 16.33
C GLU A 245 26.79 4.16 16.44
N GLN A 246 25.75 3.43 16.01
CA GLN A 246 24.39 3.88 16.25
C GLN A 246 24.08 3.85 17.74
N ILE A 247 23.91 5.03 18.31
CA ILE A 247 23.61 5.22 19.72
C ILE A 247 22.18 5.75 19.83
N GLY A 248 21.33 4.99 20.55
CA GLY A 248 19.99 5.41 20.91
C GLY A 248 18.89 4.47 20.40
N PRO A 249 17.67 4.62 20.95
CA PRO A 249 16.54 3.79 20.59
C PRO A 249 15.95 4.12 19.21
N PRO A 250 15.21 3.18 18.58
CA PRO A 250 14.42 3.44 17.39
C PRO A 250 13.42 4.58 17.59
N ASP A 251 13.16 5.36 16.54
CA ASP A 251 12.22 6.48 16.59
C ASP A 251 10.77 6.01 16.46
N ARG A 252 10.58 4.95 15.66
CA ARG A 252 9.28 4.42 15.30
C ARG A 252 9.39 2.96 14.90
N LEU A 253 8.23 2.32 14.84
CA LEU A 253 8.00 1.00 14.28
C LEU A 253 6.97 1.14 13.16
N VAL A 254 7.30 0.60 11.99
CA VAL A 254 6.43 0.60 10.81
C VAL A 254 6.00 -0.84 10.51
N TYR A 255 4.71 -1.13 10.65
CA TYR A 255 4.13 -2.42 10.31
C TYR A 255 3.32 -2.32 9.01
N LEU A 256 3.80 -2.96 7.94
CA LEU A 256 3.14 -3.02 6.64
C LEU A 256 1.91 -3.93 6.69
N LEU A 257 0.78 -3.38 6.25
CA LEU A 257 -0.49 -4.07 6.11
C LEU A 257 -0.49 -4.98 4.87
N ASP A 258 -1.31 -6.02 4.91
CA ASP A 258 -1.38 -7.01 3.85
C ASP A 258 -2.21 -6.48 2.68
N HIS A 259 -3.37 -5.86 2.90
CA HIS A 259 -4.20 -5.34 1.82
C HIS A 259 -3.69 -4.02 1.21
N GLN A 260 -4.10 -3.75 -0.02
CA GLN A 260 -3.91 -2.43 -0.63
C GLN A 260 -5.07 -1.50 -0.28
N TYR A 261 -4.72 -0.23 -0.04
CA TYR A 261 -5.65 0.84 0.32
C TYR A 261 -5.34 2.09 -0.49
N THR A 262 -6.38 2.81 -0.88
CA THR A 262 -6.24 4.16 -1.44
C THR A 262 -6.04 5.18 -0.32
N GLN A 263 -5.55 6.38 -0.67
CA GLN A 263 -5.36 7.47 0.30
C GLN A 263 -6.65 7.84 1.04
N ARG A 264 -7.80 7.81 0.35
CA ARG A 264 -9.12 8.09 0.93
C ARG A 264 -9.73 6.87 1.64
N GLY A 265 -9.40 5.65 1.20
CA GLY A 265 -9.89 4.41 1.81
C GLY A 265 -9.10 3.95 3.05
N LEU A 266 -7.94 4.56 3.33
CA LEU A 266 -7.12 4.22 4.50
C LEU A 266 -7.65 4.88 5.78
N GLU A 267 -8.65 4.25 6.39
CA GLU A 267 -9.17 4.64 7.69
C GLU A 267 -9.26 3.44 8.63
N TRP A 268 -9.19 3.71 9.94
CA TRP A 268 -9.23 2.69 10.99
C TRP A 268 -10.45 1.78 10.92
N ASN A 269 -11.60 2.33 10.51
CA ASN A 269 -12.83 1.57 10.42
C ASN A 269 -12.93 0.72 9.15
N TYR A 270 -12.14 1.01 8.10
CA TYR A 270 -12.24 0.37 6.78
C TYR A 270 -11.10 -0.61 6.49
N LEU A 271 -10.30 -0.97 7.50
CA LEU A 271 -9.25 -1.97 7.34
C LEU A 271 -9.84 -3.34 6.98
N LYS A 272 -9.23 -3.99 5.98
CA LYS A 272 -9.71 -5.22 5.34
C LYS A 272 -9.16 -6.44 6.08
N GLY A 273 -10.05 -7.36 6.46
CA GLY A 273 -9.70 -8.67 7.02
C GLY A 273 -8.74 -8.63 8.21
N ALA A 274 -7.66 -9.40 8.12
CA ALA A 274 -6.66 -9.52 9.18
C ALA A 274 -5.99 -8.20 9.57
N ASP A 275 -5.91 -7.23 8.66
CA ASP A 275 -5.34 -5.91 8.94
C ASP A 275 -6.13 -5.18 10.04
N SER A 276 -7.47 -5.30 10.04
CA SER A 276 -8.31 -4.68 11.08
C SER A 276 -7.98 -5.23 12.46
N SER A 277 -7.96 -6.56 12.61
CA SER A 277 -7.69 -7.21 13.89
C SER A 277 -6.28 -6.89 14.43
N ARG A 278 -5.28 -6.88 13.54
CA ARG A 278 -3.89 -6.55 13.91
C ARG A 278 -3.74 -5.07 14.24
N ALA A 279 -4.39 -4.18 13.50
CA ALA A 279 -4.36 -2.75 13.74
C ALA A 279 -4.98 -2.38 15.09
N VAL A 280 -6.12 -2.98 15.44
CA VAL A 280 -6.74 -2.84 16.77
C VAL A 280 -5.80 -3.33 17.87
N ALA A 281 -5.17 -4.49 17.68
CA ALA A 281 -4.23 -5.08 18.65
C ALA A 281 -3.02 -4.16 18.93
N LEU A 282 -2.41 -3.66 17.85
CA LEU A 282 -1.28 -2.75 17.90
C LEU A 282 -1.66 -1.40 18.51
N ARG A 283 -2.84 -0.85 18.18
CA ARG A 283 -3.35 0.39 18.79
C ARG A 283 -3.50 0.25 20.30
N HIS A 284 -4.14 -0.82 20.77
CA HIS A 284 -4.29 -1.06 22.21
C HIS A 284 -2.93 -1.29 22.91
N ALA A 285 -1.98 -1.95 22.23
CA ALA A 285 -0.63 -2.14 22.77
C ALA A 285 0.13 -0.79 22.85
N ALA A 286 -0.03 0.07 21.84
CA ALA A 286 0.55 1.41 21.80
C ALA A 286 0.01 2.27 22.95
N GLU A 287 -1.32 2.29 23.14
CA GLU A 287 -1.97 3.02 24.24
C GLU A 287 -1.44 2.57 25.62
N THR A 288 -1.27 1.25 25.82
CA THR A 288 -0.75 0.68 27.09
C THR A 288 0.73 0.98 27.34
N THR A 289 1.48 1.36 26.29
CA THR A 289 2.92 1.63 26.36
C THR A 289 3.27 3.11 26.24
N GLY A 290 2.27 4.01 26.19
CA GLY A 290 2.51 5.44 26.00
C GLY A 290 3.04 5.77 24.60
N CYS A 291 2.66 4.97 23.60
CA CYS A 291 2.97 5.20 22.19
C CYS A 291 1.77 5.77 21.47
N ASP A 292 2.04 6.64 20.50
CA ASP A 292 1.08 7.09 19.52
C ASP A 292 1.09 6.15 18.31
N VAL A 293 -0.04 6.12 17.58
CA VAL A 293 -0.17 5.35 16.34
C VAL A 293 -0.87 6.15 15.25
N ALA A 294 -0.43 5.97 14.01
CA ALA A 294 -1.07 6.53 12.82
C ALA A 294 -1.08 5.51 11.68
N LEU A 295 -1.97 5.73 10.71
CA LEU A 295 -1.98 5.00 9.45
C LEU A 295 -1.12 5.75 8.43
N ALA A 296 -0.44 5.02 7.57
CA ALA A 296 0.41 5.59 6.53
C ALA A 296 0.28 4.84 5.20
N LEU A 297 0.56 5.54 4.10
CA LEU A 297 0.91 4.93 2.83
C LEU A 297 2.44 4.97 2.67
N VAL A 298 3.01 3.82 2.35
CA VAL A 298 4.44 3.57 2.21
C VAL A 298 4.72 3.13 0.79
N ASP A 299 5.66 3.80 0.14
CA ASP A 299 6.27 3.32 -1.08
C ASP A 299 7.42 2.41 -0.72
N VAL A 300 7.48 1.25 -1.38
CA VAL A 300 8.60 0.32 -1.27
C VAL A 300 9.18 0.15 -2.65
N HIS A 301 10.50 0.33 -2.77
CA HIS A 301 11.28 0.07 -3.97
C HIS A 301 12.23 -1.08 -3.65
N GLU A 302 12.18 -2.13 -4.47
CA GLU A 302 13.05 -3.28 -4.32
C GLU A 302 13.81 -3.53 -5.61
N VAL A 303 15.10 -3.84 -5.49
CA VAL A 303 15.97 -4.25 -6.59
C VAL A 303 16.25 -5.74 -6.44
N TRP A 304 15.98 -6.50 -7.51
CA TRP A 304 16.10 -7.96 -7.52
C TRP A 304 17.04 -8.44 -8.61
N ASP A 305 17.76 -9.52 -8.34
CA ASP A 305 18.30 -10.36 -9.40
C ASP A 305 17.16 -11.02 -10.15
N CYS A 306 17.30 -11.19 -11.47
CA CYS A 306 16.30 -11.86 -12.27
C CYS A 306 16.86 -12.75 -13.38
N THR A 307 16.10 -13.77 -13.75
CA THR A 307 16.42 -14.69 -14.83
C THR A 307 15.27 -14.75 -15.83
N GLU A 308 15.59 -15.00 -17.11
CA GLU A 308 14.56 -15.22 -18.12
C GLU A 308 13.78 -16.49 -17.82
N ARG A 309 12.45 -16.39 -17.82
CA ARG A 309 11.59 -17.56 -17.69
C ARG A 309 11.74 -18.42 -18.95
N PRO A 310 11.99 -19.74 -18.81
CA PRO A 310 12.10 -20.60 -19.97
C PRO A 310 10.81 -20.59 -20.79
N TYR A 311 10.92 -20.30 -22.09
CA TYR A 311 9.81 -20.33 -23.04
C TYR A 311 9.14 -21.71 -23.00
N ARG A 312 7.94 -21.80 -22.40
CA ARG A 312 7.08 -23.00 -22.56
C ARG A 312 6.52 -22.99 -23.97
N SER A 313 7.31 -23.45 -24.93
CA SER A 313 6.81 -23.80 -26.25
C SER A 313 5.70 -24.86 -26.06
N ARG A 314 4.46 -24.49 -26.41
CA ARG A 314 3.36 -25.45 -26.53
C ARG A 314 3.68 -26.40 -27.69
N ARG A 315 4.48 -27.44 -27.45
CA ARG A 315 4.67 -28.52 -28.43
C ARG A 315 3.37 -29.33 -28.53
N HIS A 316 2.54 -28.95 -29.49
CA HIS A 316 1.58 -29.86 -30.11
C HIS A 316 2.35 -30.94 -30.88
N GLY A 317 2.22 -32.19 -30.46
CA GLY A 317 2.13 -33.32 -31.37
C GLY A 317 3.40 -34.11 -31.71
N ARG A 318 3.18 -35.44 -31.71
CA ARG A 318 3.89 -36.52 -32.42
C ARG A 318 5.18 -37.08 -31.82
N ARG A 319 5.00 -38.28 -31.27
CA ARG A 319 5.93 -39.43 -31.32
C ARG A 319 6.75 -39.42 -32.62
N THR A 320 8.07 -39.44 -32.50
CA THR A 320 8.98 -40.16 -33.40
C THR A 320 10.29 -40.44 -32.66
N ARG A 321 11.01 -41.46 -33.14
CA ARG A 321 11.99 -42.29 -32.44
C ARG A 321 13.35 -42.09 -33.17
N PHE A 322 14.48 -42.17 -32.43
CA PHE A 322 15.90 -42.14 -32.89
C PHE A 322 16.41 -40.74 -33.34
N SER A 323 17.69 -40.32 -33.27
CA SER A 323 19.03 -40.87 -32.98
C SER A 323 19.95 -39.69 -32.57
N PHE A 324 21.10 -39.97 -31.95
CA PHE A 324 22.25 -39.05 -31.82
C PHE A 324 22.67 -38.49 -33.21
N ASP A 325 22.94 -37.17 -33.32
CA ASP A 325 24.21 -36.61 -33.82
C ASP A 325 24.27 -35.06 -33.70
N ASP A 326 25.49 -34.54 -33.78
CA ASP A 326 26.05 -33.22 -33.48
C ASP A 326 25.56 -31.97 -34.25
N ASP A 327 25.97 -30.81 -33.71
CA ASP A 327 26.19 -29.48 -34.33
C ASP A 327 24.99 -28.66 -34.85
N ILE A 328 24.51 -27.72 -34.02
CA ILE A 328 23.85 -26.49 -34.48
C ILE A 328 24.52 -25.29 -33.80
N ASP A 329 25.24 -24.53 -34.63
CA ASP A 329 25.83 -23.22 -34.41
C ASP A 329 24.79 -22.21 -33.88
N PRO A 330 25.06 -21.41 -32.84
CA PRO A 330 24.13 -20.36 -32.43
C PRO A 330 24.24 -19.18 -33.39
N GLU A 331 23.25 -19.01 -34.28
CA GLU A 331 23.10 -17.74 -35.00
C GLU A 331 22.91 -16.57 -34.00
N PRO A 332 23.63 -15.45 -34.18
CA PRO A 332 23.43 -14.25 -33.39
C PRO A 332 22.14 -13.53 -33.84
N ASP A 333 21.75 -12.49 -33.09
CA ASP A 333 20.89 -11.37 -33.52
C ASP A 333 19.45 -11.62 -34.05
N GLY A 334 18.66 -12.42 -33.34
CA GLY A 334 17.20 -12.35 -33.44
C GLY A 334 16.58 -11.43 -32.39
N GLU A 335 16.37 -10.15 -32.69
CA GLU A 335 15.46 -9.29 -31.90
C GLU A 335 14.11 -10.00 -31.73
N SER A 336 13.84 -10.47 -30.52
CA SER A 336 12.57 -11.10 -30.14
C SER A 336 11.45 -10.06 -30.27
N VAL A 337 10.71 -10.11 -31.38
CA VAL A 337 9.48 -9.32 -31.57
C VAL A 337 8.49 -9.67 -30.45
N ILE A 338 8.33 -8.72 -29.53
CA ILE A 338 7.41 -8.79 -28.39
C ILE A 338 5.97 -8.86 -28.93
N PRO A 339 5.15 -9.86 -28.57
CA PRO A 339 3.72 -9.81 -28.80
C PRO A 339 3.14 -8.65 -27.98
N SER A 340 2.63 -7.63 -28.67
CA SER A 340 2.03 -6.45 -28.07
C SER A 340 0.89 -6.86 -27.11
N GLY A 341 1.13 -6.76 -25.80
CA GLY A 341 0.10 -6.97 -24.78
C GLY A 341 0.52 -7.67 -23.48
N LYS A 342 1.75 -8.20 -23.37
CA LYS A 342 2.26 -8.73 -22.08
C LYS A 342 3.14 -7.70 -21.37
N ARG A 343 3.01 -7.62 -20.04
CA ARG A 343 3.94 -6.83 -19.21
C ARG A 343 5.33 -7.46 -19.28
N MET A 344 6.37 -6.61 -19.25
CA MET A 344 7.77 -7.01 -19.33
C MET A 344 8.17 -7.93 -18.16
N ASP A 345 7.56 -7.74 -16.99
CA ASP A 345 7.73 -8.56 -15.77
C ASP A 345 7.33 -10.05 -15.94
N GLU A 346 6.40 -10.37 -16.84
CA GLU A 346 5.89 -11.74 -17.03
C GLU A 346 6.91 -12.67 -17.71
N ASN A 347 7.96 -12.10 -18.30
CA ASN A 347 9.02 -12.85 -18.99
C ASN A 347 10.21 -13.19 -18.07
N TYR A 348 10.31 -12.55 -16.90
CA TYR A 348 11.42 -12.73 -15.97
C TYR A 348 10.93 -13.30 -14.63
N GLU A 349 11.78 -14.06 -13.97
CA GLU A 349 11.59 -14.56 -12.62
C GLU A 349 12.64 -13.93 -11.72
N VAL A 350 12.18 -13.19 -10.70
CA VAL A 350 13.06 -12.62 -9.69
C VAL A 350 13.56 -13.72 -8.75
N THR A 351 14.83 -13.66 -8.38
CA THR A 351 15.49 -14.66 -7.56
C THR A 351 15.85 -14.10 -6.19
N ASP A 352 16.89 -13.27 -6.13
CA ASP A 352 17.47 -12.78 -4.89
C ASP A 352 17.23 -11.28 -4.74
N LEU A 353 16.87 -10.85 -3.54
CA LEU A 353 16.69 -9.43 -3.22
C LEU A 353 18.07 -8.80 -3.01
N ILE A 354 18.39 -7.80 -3.81
CA ILE A 354 19.65 -7.06 -3.74
C ILE A 354 19.51 -5.91 -2.75
N ASP A 355 18.47 -5.10 -2.91
CA ASP A 355 18.22 -3.91 -2.08
C ASP A 355 16.73 -3.64 -1.89
N SER A 356 16.38 -2.99 -0.78
CA SER A 356 15.01 -2.60 -0.45
C SER A 356 15.00 -1.29 0.31
N GLU A 357 14.40 -0.28 -0.32
CA GLU A 357 14.15 1.03 0.28
C GLU A 357 12.66 1.23 0.50
N ALA A 358 12.30 1.88 1.62
CA ALA A 358 10.91 2.20 1.93
C ALA A 358 10.80 3.65 2.43
N SER A 359 9.73 4.34 2.01
CA SER A 359 9.48 5.72 2.44
C SER A 359 8.00 5.98 2.71
N ILE A 360 7.72 6.76 3.76
CA ILE A 360 6.36 7.16 4.13
C ILE A 360 5.93 8.32 3.22
N ARG A 361 4.96 8.11 2.32
CA ARG A 361 4.42 9.14 1.42
C ARG A 361 3.31 9.96 2.07
N HIS A 362 2.43 9.30 2.82
CA HIS A 362 1.28 9.95 3.45
C HIS A 362 1.08 9.41 4.86
N LEU A 363 0.81 10.30 5.82
CA LEU A 363 0.55 9.95 7.21
C LEU A 363 -0.81 10.53 7.66
N VAL A 364 -1.67 9.65 8.15
CA VAL A 364 -3.02 9.97 8.63
C VAL A 364 -3.10 9.63 10.11
N LYS A 365 -3.07 10.66 10.98
CA LYS A 365 -3.30 10.52 12.42
C LYS A 365 -4.70 11.03 12.74
N ILE A 366 -5.63 10.11 13.05
CA ILE A 366 -7.01 10.38 13.54
C ILE A 366 -7.64 11.61 12.85
N GLY A 367 -7.93 11.50 11.55
CA GLY A 367 -8.62 12.54 10.78
C GLY A 367 -7.82 13.80 10.47
N LYS A 368 -6.56 13.93 10.92
CA LYS A 368 -5.65 15.00 10.50
C LYS A 368 -4.54 14.42 9.63
N ALA A 369 -4.55 14.82 8.36
CA ALA A 369 -3.41 14.62 7.48
C ALA A 369 -2.24 15.45 8.02
N LEU A 370 -1.12 14.79 8.30
CA LEU A 370 0.13 15.50 8.52
C LEU A 370 0.74 15.76 7.12
N PRO A 371 1.18 16.99 6.82
CA PRO A 371 1.91 17.25 5.57
C PRO A 371 3.12 16.31 5.57
N ALA A 372 3.43 15.67 4.44
CA ALA A 372 4.48 14.66 4.37
C ALA A 372 5.44 14.97 3.21
N MET A 373 6.69 15.31 3.54
CA MET A 373 7.82 14.92 2.71
C MET A 373 8.08 13.42 2.91
N PRO A 374 8.55 12.69 1.89
CA PRO A 374 8.88 11.28 2.03
C PRO A 374 9.90 11.06 3.14
N VAL A 375 9.51 10.36 4.20
CA VAL A 375 10.45 10.01 5.27
C VAL A 375 10.94 8.59 5.03
N ALA A 376 12.24 8.45 4.75
CA ALA A 376 12.89 7.16 4.60
C ALA A 376 12.74 6.33 5.89
N ILE A 377 12.38 5.06 5.73
CA ILE A 377 12.20 4.08 6.80
C ILE A 377 13.47 3.24 6.86
N GLU A 378 14.04 3.10 8.05
CA GLU A 378 15.21 2.23 8.20
C GLU A 378 14.79 0.75 8.19
N PRO A 379 15.62 -0.19 7.69
CA PRO A 379 15.26 -1.61 7.64
C PRO A 379 14.85 -2.20 8.99
N HIS A 380 15.45 -1.73 10.09
CA HIS A 380 15.12 -2.17 11.45
C HIS A 380 13.78 -1.61 11.99
N GLU A 381 13.22 -0.60 11.33
CA GLU A 381 11.90 -0.03 11.61
C GLU A 381 10.78 -0.80 10.91
N LEU A 382 11.11 -1.60 9.87
CA LEU A 382 10.12 -2.22 8.99
C LEU A 382 9.76 -3.64 9.42
N PHE A 383 8.46 -3.89 9.58
CA PHE A 383 7.89 -5.18 9.93
C PHE A 383 6.75 -5.51 8.97
N CYS A 384 6.60 -6.77 8.59
CA CYS A 384 5.47 -7.24 7.81
C CYS A 384 5.17 -8.70 8.15
N THR A 385 3.91 -9.10 8.02
CA THR A 385 3.50 -10.51 8.09
C THR A 385 3.66 -11.19 6.74
N LYS A 386 3.36 -10.47 5.66
CA LYS A 386 3.59 -10.93 4.29
C LYS A 386 4.69 -10.11 3.63
N PRO A 387 5.71 -10.76 3.05
CA PRO A 387 6.77 -10.09 2.30
C PRO A 387 6.20 -9.26 1.14
N THR A 388 6.81 -8.11 0.87
CA THR A 388 6.40 -7.22 -0.24
C THR A 388 6.53 -7.90 -1.59
N ALA A 389 7.50 -8.82 -1.78
CA ALA A 389 7.64 -9.65 -2.98
C ALA A 389 6.40 -10.49 -3.36
N ARG A 390 5.49 -10.78 -2.40
CA ARG A 390 4.21 -11.46 -2.70
C ARG A 390 3.14 -10.51 -3.23
N MET A 391 3.34 -9.21 -3.06
CA MET A 391 2.47 -8.17 -3.60
C MET A 391 2.78 -7.98 -5.09
N GLU A 392 1.81 -7.43 -5.82
CA GLU A 392 2.04 -7.06 -7.20
C GLU A 392 2.58 -5.62 -7.27
N PRO A 393 3.71 -5.41 -7.96
CA PRO A 393 4.25 -4.07 -8.16
C PRO A 393 3.36 -3.26 -9.10
N TYR A 394 3.19 -1.97 -8.82
CA TYR A 394 2.49 -1.08 -9.73
C TYR A 394 3.34 -0.77 -10.97
N GLU A 395 4.67 -0.77 -10.79
CA GLU A 395 5.67 -0.50 -11.82
C GLU A 395 6.85 -1.46 -11.68
N SER A 396 7.42 -1.86 -12.81
CA SER A 396 8.60 -2.71 -12.84
C SER A 396 9.46 -2.38 -14.05
N GLU A 397 10.76 -2.27 -13.83
CA GLU A 397 11.74 -1.93 -14.85
C GLU A 397 12.82 -3.00 -14.87
N TYR A 398 13.13 -3.51 -16.06
CA TYR A 398 14.19 -4.49 -16.24
C TYR A 398 15.43 -3.78 -16.75
N GLU A 399 16.55 -4.03 -16.09
CA GLU A 399 17.86 -3.58 -16.52
C GLU A 399 18.67 -4.77 -17.05
N PRO A 400 19.10 -4.73 -18.32
CA PRO A 400 19.89 -5.78 -18.91
C PRO A 400 21.32 -5.79 -18.36
N TYR A 401 21.98 -6.94 -18.49
CA TYR A 401 23.39 -7.12 -18.17
C TYR A 401 24.28 -5.99 -18.71
N THR A 402 24.99 -5.29 -17.81
CA THR A 402 25.91 -4.19 -18.14
C THR A 402 27.39 -4.57 -18.00
N GLY A 403 27.73 -5.86 -18.04
CA GLY A 403 29.10 -6.36 -17.97
C GLY A 403 29.51 -6.85 -16.57
N ASN A 404 29.40 -6.01 -15.55
CA ASN A 404 29.77 -6.39 -14.17
C ASN A 404 28.58 -6.68 -13.26
N ALA A 405 27.39 -6.20 -13.62
CA ALA A 405 26.14 -6.47 -12.91
C ALA A 405 25.30 -7.48 -13.70
N GLY A 406 24.67 -8.41 -12.99
CA GLY A 406 23.70 -9.35 -13.55
C GLY A 406 22.43 -8.65 -14.05
N ASN A 407 21.48 -9.43 -14.54
CA ASN A 407 20.16 -8.94 -14.91
C ASN A 407 19.40 -8.50 -13.66
N THR A 408 19.00 -7.24 -13.58
CA THR A 408 18.26 -6.70 -12.43
C THR A 408 16.82 -6.33 -12.81
N MET A 409 15.94 -6.38 -11.82
CA MET A 409 14.56 -5.98 -11.93
C MET A 409 14.20 -5.07 -10.76
N ASP A 410 13.90 -3.82 -11.08
CA ASP A 410 13.35 -2.85 -10.16
C ASP A 410 11.85 -3.04 -10.05
N ARG A 411 11.35 -2.99 -8.81
CA ARG A 411 9.92 -3.14 -8.52
C ARG A 411 9.47 -2.11 -7.51
N TRP A 412 8.41 -1.39 -7.87
CA TRP A 412 7.78 -0.40 -6.99
C TRP A 412 6.42 -0.87 -6.52
N TYR A 413 6.21 -0.75 -5.21
CA TYR A 413 5.01 -1.18 -4.51
C TYR A 413 4.45 -0.04 -3.66
N SER A 414 3.13 -0.02 -3.49
CA SER A 414 2.43 0.87 -2.57
C SER A 414 1.73 0.03 -1.53
N ARG A 415 2.09 0.20 -0.25
CA ARG A 415 1.50 -0.54 0.88
C ARG A 415 0.98 0.42 1.93
N ALA A 416 -0.13 0.07 2.57
CA ALA A 416 -0.51 0.75 3.79
C ALA A 416 0.31 0.24 4.97
N ALA A 417 0.45 1.05 6.02
CA ALA A 417 1.19 0.70 7.22
C ALA A 417 0.60 1.31 8.48
N LEU A 418 0.87 0.70 9.62
CA LEU A 418 0.78 1.35 10.93
C LEU A 418 2.15 1.90 11.30
N VAL A 419 2.20 3.16 11.68
CA VAL A 419 3.40 3.81 12.23
C VAL A 419 3.15 4.03 13.72
N ILE A 420 4.00 3.44 14.56
CA ILE A 420 3.91 3.50 16.03
C ILE A 420 5.17 4.17 16.54
N TRP A 421 5.05 5.11 17.48
CA TRP A 421 6.22 5.77 18.09
C TRP A 421 5.93 6.15 19.55
N PRO A 422 6.95 6.20 20.43
CA PRO A 422 6.77 6.70 21.79
C PRO A 422 6.32 8.16 21.79
N GLN A 423 5.41 8.56 22.69
CA GLN A 423 4.96 9.95 22.80
C GLN A 423 6.11 10.94 23.03
N THR A 424 7.20 10.48 23.66
CA THR A 424 8.44 11.25 23.85
C THR A 424 9.17 11.57 22.55
N ARG A 425 8.92 10.83 21.46
CA ARG A 425 9.49 11.06 20.12
C ARG A 425 8.54 11.81 19.18
N SER A 426 7.34 12.21 19.63
CA SER A 426 6.36 12.90 18.77
C SER A 426 6.91 14.20 18.15
N PHE A 427 7.74 14.94 18.89
CA PHE A 427 8.41 16.12 18.37
C PHE A 427 9.41 15.76 17.26
N ALA A 428 10.33 14.82 17.53
CA ALA A 428 11.31 14.34 16.54
C ALA A 428 10.64 13.83 15.25
N MET A 429 9.56 13.06 15.39
CA MET A 429 8.78 12.53 14.27
C MET A 429 8.22 13.63 13.37
N ARG A 430 7.64 14.68 13.96
CA ARG A 430 7.11 15.81 13.17
C ARG A 430 8.24 16.68 12.61
N ALA A 431 9.32 16.86 13.36
CA ALA A 431 10.49 17.62 12.94
C ALA A 431 11.24 17.01 11.75
N GLN A 432 11.20 15.68 11.57
CA GLN A 432 11.74 15.02 10.37
C GLN A 432 10.97 15.40 9.10
N VAL A 433 9.70 15.74 9.25
CA VAL A 433 8.80 16.03 8.14
C VAL A 433 8.73 17.54 7.87
N ASP A 434 8.76 18.34 8.93
CA ASP A 434 8.73 19.80 8.87
C ASP A 434 9.83 20.38 9.79
N PRO A 435 11.07 20.51 9.26
CA PRO A 435 12.20 21.03 10.02
C PRO A 435 12.00 22.49 10.42
N LYS A 436 11.28 23.27 9.61
CA LYS A 436 11.00 24.68 9.88
C LYS A 436 10.08 24.84 11.09
N TRP A 437 8.96 24.12 11.11
CA TRP A 437 8.07 24.09 12.27
C TRP A 437 8.84 23.69 13.55
N ALA A 438 9.75 22.73 13.45
CA ALA A 438 10.52 22.27 14.61
C ALA A 438 11.38 23.39 15.23
N ILE A 439 12.05 24.19 14.41
CA ILE A 439 12.85 25.33 14.89
C ILE A 439 11.95 26.45 15.42
N GLU A 440 10.81 26.71 14.79
CA GLU A 440 9.84 27.70 15.30
C GLU A 440 9.31 27.31 16.70
N GLU A 441 9.02 26.03 16.92
CA GLU A 441 8.59 25.48 18.22
C GLU A 441 9.70 25.58 19.29
N VAL A 442 10.96 25.30 18.90
CA VAL A 442 12.13 25.49 19.78
C VAL A 442 12.29 26.96 20.14
N LEU A 443 12.15 27.86 19.17
CA LEU A 443 12.24 29.30 19.41
C LEU A 443 11.14 29.77 20.36
N GLN A 444 9.91 29.29 20.19
CA GLN A 444 8.80 29.58 21.10
C GLN A 444 9.10 29.11 22.54
N SER A 445 9.72 27.93 22.68
CA SER A 445 10.16 27.41 23.99
C SER A 445 11.24 28.30 24.62
N CYS A 446 12.18 28.81 23.83
CA CYS A 446 13.17 29.80 24.30
C CYS A 446 12.50 31.09 24.81
N THR A 447 11.51 31.63 24.09
CA THR A 447 10.81 32.87 24.49
C THR A 447 9.96 32.70 25.75
N SER A 448 9.52 31.47 26.04
CA SER A 448 8.78 31.13 27.27
C SER A 448 9.69 30.99 28.50
N ASN A 449 11.00 31.25 28.35
CA ASN A 449 12.02 31.23 29.40
C ASN A 449 12.25 29.84 30.06
N ASP A 450 12.03 28.76 29.30
CA ASP A 450 12.39 27.39 29.68
C ASP A 450 13.58 26.89 28.83
N PRO A 451 14.83 27.26 29.20
CA PRO A 451 16.02 26.94 28.40
C PRO A 451 16.33 25.44 28.38
N ASP A 452 15.96 24.71 29.45
CA ASP A 452 16.20 23.26 29.55
C ASP A 452 15.30 22.50 28.57
N MET A 453 14.03 22.89 28.45
CA MET A 453 13.10 22.33 27.46
C MET A 453 13.58 22.62 26.03
N ALA A 454 13.97 23.86 25.74
CA ALA A 454 14.47 24.21 24.40
C ALA A 454 15.69 23.38 24.00
N LEU A 455 16.66 23.22 24.91
CA LEU A 455 17.84 22.40 24.65
C LEU A 455 17.48 20.91 24.50
N ALA A 456 16.49 20.41 25.26
CA ALA A 456 15.98 19.06 25.11
C ALA A 456 15.33 18.83 23.72
N LEU A 457 14.57 19.80 23.22
CA LEU A 457 14.01 19.75 21.86
C LEU A 457 15.12 19.77 20.80
N VAL A 458 16.13 20.65 20.93
CA VAL A 458 17.28 20.68 20.02
C VAL A 458 17.98 19.32 19.96
N ARG A 459 18.20 18.69 21.11
CA ARG A 459 18.80 17.34 21.18
C ARG A 459 18.02 16.28 20.41
N GLN A 460 16.70 16.41 20.31
CA GLN A 460 15.89 15.48 19.53
C GLN A 460 16.06 15.66 18.02
N VAL A 461 16.36 16.87 17.53
CA VAL A 461 16.51 17.18 16.09
C VAL A 461 17.92 16.91 15.57
N MET A 462 18.94 17.10 16.44
CA MET A 462 20.36 16.98 16.07
C MET A 462 20.71 15.75 15.19
N PRO A 463 20.22 14.52 15.46
CA PRO A 463 20.61 13.34 14.69
C PRO A 463 20.25 13.38 13.20
N PHE A 464 19.20 14.10 12.81
CA PHE A 464 18.70 14.14 11.43
C PHE A 464 18.67 15.55 10.81
N TRP A 465 18.93 16.60 11.59
CA TRP A 465 18.85 18.00 11.17
C TRP A 465 19.58 18.29 9.86
N ALA A 466 20.84 17.86 9.76
CA ALA A 466 21.67 18.13 8.60
C ALA A 466 21.14 17.45 7.32
N ALA A 467 20.64 16.22 7.44
CA ALA A 467 20.03 15.52 6.32
C ALA A 467 18.65 16.10 5.95
N ALA A 468 17.92 16.65 6.92
CA ALA A 468 16.62 17.29 6.67
C ALA A 468 16.77 18.62 5.92
N ILE A 469 17.68 19.49 6.36
CA ILE A 469 17.95 20.79 5.71
C ILE A 469 18.58 20.65 4.33
N ARG A 470 19.37 19.60 4.07
CA ARG A 470 19.90 19.35 2.73
C ARG A 470 18.86 18.78 1.75
N ARG A 471 17.82 18.11 2.25
CA ARG A 471 16.79 17.46 1.41
C ARG A 471 15.71 18.42 0.95
N GLY A 472 15.23 19.30 1.82
CA GLY A 472 14.33 20.38 1.41
C GLY A 472 15.14 21.64 1.17
N GLU A 473 14.79 22.43 0.16
CA GLU A 473 15.39 23.74 -0.11
C GLU A 473 15.01 24.77 0.99
N HIS A 474 15.28 24.44 2.26
CA HIS A 474 14.87 25.17 3.47
C HIS A 474 15.84 26.32 3.79
N ALA A 475 16.21 27.11 2.79
CA ALA A 475 17.00 28.32 3.02
C ALA A 475 16.27 29.31 3.96
N ASP A 476 14.94 29.29 3.94
CA ASP A 476 14.07 30.09 4.80
C ASP A 476 14.09 29.66 6.28
N ALA A 477 14.62 28.49 6.61
CA ALA A 477 14.80 28.05 7.99
C ALA A 477 16.04 28.67 8.67
N LEU A 478 16.95 29.35 7.94
CA LEU A 478 18.17 29.91 8.52
C LEU A 478 17.90 31.01 9.55
N ALA A 479 17.04 31.98 9.21
CA ALA A 479 16.70 33.08 10.11
C ALA A 479 16.14 32.60 11.48
N PRO A 480 15.12 31.72 11.55
CA PRO A 480 14.67 31.20 12.83
C PRO A 480 15.74 30.34 13.51
N THR A 481 16.62 29.66 12.76
CA THR A 481 17.73 28.89 13.36
C THR A 481 18.78 29.78 14.02
N LEU A 482 19.12 30.95 13.44
CA LEU A 482 20.04 31.92 14.05
C LEU A 482 19.48 32.45 15.38
N LYS A 483 18.18 32.74 15.43
CA LYS A 483 17.50 33.16 16.67
C LYS A 483 17.57 32.09 17.76
N VAL A 484 17.31 30.84 17.39
CA VAL A 484 17.45 29.70 18.32
C VAL A 484 18.91 29.57 18.77
N ALA A 485 19.87 29.65 17.86
CA ALA A 485 21.29 29.54 18.16
C ALA A 485 21.73 30.58 19.20
N ALA A 486 21.30 31.85 19.07
CA ALA A 486 21.58 32.88 20.08
C ALA A 486 20.88 32.59 21.43
N ALA A 487 19.66 32.05 21.40
CA ALA A 487 18.85 31.85 22.60
C ALA A 487 19.25 30.65 23.47
N ILE A 488 19.71 29.53 22.89
CA ILE A 488 20.03 28.29 23.63
C ILE A 488 21.32 28.35 24.45
N LYS A 489 22.17 29.36 24.24
CA LYS A 489 23.44 29.59 24.97
C LYS A 489 24.35 28.36 25.05
N SER A 490 24.31 27.51 24.03
CA SER A 490 25.13 26.31 23.93
C SER A 490 25.95 26.38 22.63
N PRO A 491 27.27 26.67 22.70
CA PRO A 491 28.08 26.92 21.51
C PRO A 491 28.15 25.69 20.59
N ILE A 492 28.18 24.49 21.17
CA ILE A 492 28.23 23.22 20.43
C ILE A 492 26.91 22.97 19.70
N ALA A 493 25.77 23.09 20.40
CA ALA A 493 24.46 22.86 19.80
C ALA A 493 24.15 23.91 18.72
N ALA A 494 24.49 25.18 18.97
CA ALA A 494 24.35 26.27 18.00
C ALA A 494 25.18 26.00 16.74
N MET A 495 26.43 25.56 16.89
CA MET A 495 27.30 25.23 15.75
C MET A 495 26.72 24.07 14.91
N HIS A 496 26.21 23.03 15.56
CA HIS A 496 25.55 21.91 14.89
C HIS A 496 24.26 22.30 14.16
N LEU A 497 23.44 23.18 14.73
CA LEU A 497 22.21 23.66 14.08
C LEU A 497 22.53 24.50 12.85
N LEU A 498 23.57 25.33 12.89
CA LEU A 498 23.92 26.21 11.79
C LEU A 498 24.78 25.52 10.72
N SER A 499 25.38 24.37 11.01
CA SER A 499 26.29 23.68 10.08
C SER A 499 25.72 23.35 8.71
N PRO A 500 24.45 22.92 8.54
CA PRO A 500 23.96 22.45 7.25
C PRO A 500 23.65 23.56 6.24
N PHE A 501 23.67 24.82 6.67
CA PHE A 501 23.37 25.98 5.83
C PHE A 501 24.58 26.41 5.02
N ALA A 502 24.38 27.34 4.08
CA ALA A 502 25.44 27.91 3.26
C ALA A 502 25.45 29.44 3.39
N ILE A 503 26.61 30.05 3.11
CA ILE A 503 26.75 31.52 3.18
C ILE A 503 25.78 32.25 2.23
N THR A 504 25.40 31.60 1.13
CA THR A 504 24.45 32.11 0.15
C THR A 504 23.01 32.23 0.67
N ALA A 505 22.68 31.58 1.78
CA ALA A 505 21.36 31.68 2.41
C ALA A 505 21.22 32.88 3.36
N LEU A 506 22.32 33.56 3.69
CA LEU A 506 22.29 34.78 4.48
C LEU A 506 21.75 35.94 3.66
N ASP A 507 20.90 36.76 4.29
CA ASP A 507 20.45 38.04 3.76
C ASP A 507 20.69 39.18 4.76
N ALA A 508 20.45 40.42 4.33
CA ALA A 508 20.66 41.60 5.16
C ALA A 508 19.74 41.66 6.40
N ASN A 509 18.59 40.99 6.38
CA ASN A 509 17.64 40.98 7.49
C ASN A 509 18.12 40.09 8.65
N MET A 510 19.04 39.17 8.39
CA MET A 510 19.62 38.28 9.40
C MET A 510 20.81 38.91 10.16
N ALA A 511 21.20 40.15 9.83
CA ALA A 511 22.35 40.81 10.43
C ALA A 511 22.21 40.97 11.95
N GLU A 512 21.03 41.34 12.45
CA GLU A 512 20.76 41.47 13.89
C GLU A 512 20.87 40.11 14.60
N ASP A 513 20.39 39.03 13.97
CA ASP A 513 20.47 37.68 14.53
C ASP A 513 21.93 37.16 14.57
N CYS A 514 22.76 37.53 13.58
CA CYS A 514 24.20 37.25 13.60
C CYS A 514 24.93 38.03 14.70
N VAL A 515 24.56 39.30 14.92
CA VAL A 515 25.09 40.12 16.02
C VAL A 515 24.70 39.52 17.37
N ALA A 516 23.46 39.03 17.52
CA ALA A 516 23.04 38.34 18.73
C ALA A 516 23.89 37.08 19.00
N CYS A 517 24.22 36.30 17.97
CA CYS A 517 25.16 35.18 18.12
C CYS A 517 26.58 35.64 18.51
N LEU A 518 27.06 36.74 17.91
CA LEU A 518 28.36 37.34 18.23
C LEU A 518 28.44 37.77 19.70
N ASP A 519 27.39 38.41 20.21
CA ASP A 519 27.32 38.88 21.59
C ASP A 519 27.32 37.72 22.60
N VAL A 520 26.75 36.56 22.24
CA VAL A 520 26.68 35.38 23.11
C VAL A 520 27.94 34.52 23.06
N TYR A 521 28.53 34.32 21.88
CA TYR A 521 29.61 33.34 21.67
C TYR A 521 30.98 33.94 21.33
N GLY A 522 31.04 35.23 20.96
CA GLY A 522 32.26 35.94 20.60
C GLY A 522 32.68 35.79 19.14
N LEU A 523 33.67 36.60 18.75
CA LEU A 523 34.11 36.77 17.35
C LEU A 523 34.73 35.50 16.77
N GLU A 524 35.51 34.77 17.55
CA GLU A 524 36.21 33.56 17.08
C GLU A 524 35.21 32.48 16.63
N TRP A 525 34.15 32.27 17.41
CA TRP A 525 33.09 31.31 17.10
C TRP A 525 32.34 31.69 15.81
N LEU A 526 32.01 32.98 15.63
CA LEU A 526 31.32 33.43 14.42
C LEU A 526 32.22 33.28 13.18
N CYS A 527 33.51 33.62 13.29
CA CYS A 527 34.49 33.43 12.23
C CYS A 527 34.60 31.96 11.82
N GLU A 528 34.63 31.02 12.78
CA GLU A 528 34.66 29.59 12.51
C GLU A 528 33.43 29.13 11.71
N ARG A 529 32.22 29.56 12.12
CA ARG A 529 30.98 29.22 11.41
C ARG A 529 30.95 29.79 9.99
N LEU A 530 31.35 31.05 9.81
CA LEU A 530 31.41 31.68 8.49
C LEU A 530 32.45 31.00 7.59
N ALA A 531 33.60 30.60 8.13
CA ALA A 531 34.61 29.83 7.39
C ALA A 531 34.06 28.47 6.93
N GLY A 532 33.36 27.75 7.81
CA GLY A 532 32.71 26.48 7.48
C GLY A 532 31.67 26.62 6.36
N TRP A 533 30.87 27.69 6.37
CA TRP A 533 29.91 27.97 5.29
C TRP A 533 30.56 28.33 3.95
N ARG A 534 31.81 28.80 3.94
CA ARG A 534 32.56 29.08 2.71
C ARG A 534 33.23 27.83 2.12
N SER A 535 33.59 26.86 2.95
CA SER A 535 34.30 25.64 2.49
C SER A 535 33.40 24.52 1.98
N GLU A 536 32.13 24.45 2.41
CA GLU A 536 31.21 23.36 2.02
C GLU A 536 30.60 23.49 0.61
N ARG A 537 30.75 24.65 -0.03
CA ARG A 537 30.73 24.76 -1.51
C ARG A 537 32.15 25.10 -1.92
N GLY A 538 32.67 24.49 -2.97
CA GLY A 538 33.99 24.79 -3.52
C GLY A 538 34.12 26.23 -4.04
N LEU A 539 34.08 27.21 -3.14
CA LEU A 539 34.55 28.56 -3.36
C LEU A 539 36.02 28.54 -2.94
N THR A 540 36.86 28.11 -3.88
CA THR A 540 38.28 28.47 -3.82
C THR A 540 38.40 30.01 -3.80
N PRO A 541 39.47 30.58 -3.21
CA PRO A 541 39.65 32.02 -3.07
C PRO A 541 39.80 32.83 -4.40
N GLU A 542 39.42 32.28 -5.55
CA GLU A 542 39.59 32.92 -6.86
C GLU A 542 38.34 33.65 -7.39
N ASP A 543 37.16 33.48 -6.78
CA ASP A 543 35.93 34.15 -7.24
C ASP A 543 35.79 35.62 -6.79
N HIS A 544 36.87 36.24 -6.30
CA HIS A 544 36.96 37.68 -6.08
C HIS A 544 37.60 38.39 -7.28
N LEU A 545 36.97 38.30 -8.44
CA LEU A 545 37.23 39.19 -9.58
C LEU A 545 36.07 39.11 -10.59
N HIS A 546 34.88 39.60 -10.21
CA HIS A 546 33.91 40.19 -11.14
C HIS A 546 32.94 41.13 -10.45
#